data_AF-I0R3J2-F1
#
_entry.id   AF-I0R3J2-F1
#
_cell.length_a   1.000
_cell.length_b   1.000
_cell.length_c   1.000
_cell.angle_alpha   90.00
_cell.angle_beta   90.00
_cell.angle_gamma   90.00
#
_symmetry.space_group_name_H-M   'P 1'
#
loop_
_entity.id
_entity.type
_entity.pdbx_description
1 polymer ?
#
loop_
_entity_poly.entity_id
_entity_poly.type
_entity_poly.pdbx_seq_one_letter_code
_entity_poly.pdbx_strand_id
1 'polypeptide(L)'
;MLAVALYLVATGTFIGASTEVKLFAVTVLVTTGALSLINQFAAIREGSALIKDMKASGSALETAIASSARFVSLTQAAMAVFAAATIVLFVVAIY
;
A
#
# COMPACT_ATOMS: atom_id res chain seq x y z
N MET A 1 1.64 -9.83 4.09
CA MET A 1 0.18 -10.09 4.10
C MET A 1 -0.37 -10.32 2.70
N LEU A 2 -0.19 -9.38 1.75
CA LEU A 2 -0.70 -9.53 0.37
C LEU A 2 -0.29 -10.85 -0.31
N ALA A 3 1.00 -11.19 -0.30
CA ALA A 3 1.50 -12.42 -0.93
C ALA A 3 0.87 -13.69 -0.33
N VAL A 4 0.64 -13.70 0.99
CA VAL A 4 0.00 -14.83 1.69
C VAL A 4 -1.48 -14.91 1.31
N ALA A 5 -2.20 -13.79 1.28
CA ALA A 5 -3.60 -13.73 0.88
C ALA A 5 -3.80 -14.20 -0.57
N LEU A 6 -2.94 -13.74 -1.49
CA LEU A 6 -2.95 -14.16 -2.90
C LEU A 6 -2.61 -15.64 -3.06
N TYR A 7 -1.66 -16.16 -2.28
CA TYR A 7 -1.35 -17.59 -2.28
C TYR A 7 -2.56 -18.44 -1.86
N LEU A 8 -3.22 -18.08 -0.74
CA LEU A 8 -4.39 -18.82 -0.24
C LEU A 8 -5.57 -18.79 -1.22
N VAL A 9 -5.75 -17.65 -1.91
CA VAL A 9 -6.71 -17.54 -3.02
C VAL A 9 -6.32 -18.48 -4.17
N ALA A 10 -5.06 -18.42 -4.62
CA ALA A 10 -4.58 -19.24 -5.74
C ALA A 10 -4.63 -20.75 -5.46
N THR A 11 -4.47 -21.16 -4.20
CA THR A 11 -4.62 -22.56 -3.78
C THR A 11 -6.06 -22.99 -3.51
N GLY A 12 -7.04 -22.11 -3.76
CA GLY A 12 -8.46 -22.42 -3.62
C GLY A 12 -8.91 -22.61 -2.17
N THR A 13 -8.15 -22.13 -1.18
CA THR A 13 -8.42 -22.35 0.25
C THR A 13 -9.79 -21.83 0.69
N PHE A 14 -10.34 -20.84 -0.03
CA PHE A 14 -11.64 -20.24 0.28
C PHE A 14 -12.84 -20.87 -0.42
N ILE A 15 -12.65 -21.79 -1.39
CA ILE A 15 -13.76 -22.32 -2.24
C ILE A 15 -14.84 -23.04 -1.42
N GLY A 16 -14.47 -23.72 -0.32
CA GLY A 16 -15.39 -24.41 0.59
C GLY A 16 -15.46 -23.83 2.00
N ALA A 17 -14.83 -22.67 2.24
CA ALA A 17 -14.79 -22.07 3.57
C ALA A 17 -16.16 -21.50 3.96
N SER A 18 -16.49 -21.56 5.26
CA SER A 18 -17.72 -20.96 5.78
C SER A 18 -17.72 -19.44 5.61
N THR A 19 -18.91 -18.84 5.58
CA THR A 19 -19.07 -17.39 5.42
C THR A 19 -18.30 -16.62 6.49
N GLU A 20 -18.29 -17.10 7.74
CA GLU A 20 -17.58 -16.49 8.86
C GLU A 20 -16.07 -16.44 8.61
N VAL A 21 -15.49 -17.51 8.06
CA VAL A 21 -14.05 -17.57 7.74
C VAL A 21 -13.69 -16.58 6.64
N LYS A 22 -14.51 -16.49 5.59
CA LYS A 22 -14.31 -15.52 4.50
C LYS A 22 -14.39 -14.08 5.03
N LEU A 23 -15.39 -13.78 5.87
CA LEU A 23 -15.57 -12.46 6.46
C LEU A 23 -14.41 -12.07 7.38
N PHE A 24 -13.91 -13.04 8.17
CA PHE A 24 -12.75 -12.84 9.02
C PHE A 24 -11.50 -12.52 8.18
N ALA A 25 -11.26 -13.26 7.10
CA ALA A 25 -10.13 -13.02 6.21
C ALA A 25 -10.16 -11.62 5.58
N VAL A 26 -11.33 -11.17 5.09
CA VAL A 26 -11.52 -9.80 4.59
C VAL A 26 -11.25 -8.78 5.68
N THR A 27 -11.78 -8.99 6.88
CA THR A 27 -11.63 -8.05 8.00
C THR A 27 -10.16 -7.89 8.39
N VAL A 28 -9.41 -9.00 8.49
CA VAL A 28 -7.97 -8.96 8.78
C VAL A 28 -7.20 -8.26 7.66
N LEU A 29 -7.50 -8.57 6.40
CA LEU A 29 -6.85 -7.92 5.26
C LEU A 29 -7.08 -6.41 5.25
N VAL A 30 -8.32 -5.97 5.44
CA VAL A 30 -8.69 -4.54 5.46
C VAL A 30 -8.02 -3.83 6.63
N THR A 31 -8.06 -4.42 7.83
CA THR A 31 -7.50 -3.79 9.04
C THR A 31 -5.98 -3.64 8.93
N THR A 32 -5.29 -4.72 8.57
CA THR A 32 -3.82 -4.70 8.44
C THR A 32 -3.37 -3.88 7.24
N GLY A 33 -4.11 -3.94 6.14
CA GLY A 33 -3.88 -3.11 4.94
C GLY A 33 -4.03 -1.62 5.23
N ALA A 34 -5.10 -1.22 5.93
CA ALA A 34 -5.33 0.17 6.32
C ALA A 34 -4.21 0.70 7.22
N LEU A 35 -3.80 -0.06 8.24
CA LEU A 35 -2.69 0.33 9.11
C LEU A 35 -1.38 0.48 8.33
N SER A 36 -1.14 -0.42 7.37
CA SER A 36 0.02 -0.34 6.49
C SER A 36 0.01 0.93 5.63
N LEU A 37 -1.13 1.29 5.05
CA LEU A 37 -1.28 2.53 4.26
C LEU A 37 -1.02 3.78 5.08
N ILE A 38 -1.56 3.85 6.30
CA ILE A 38 -1.33 4.99 7.20
C ILE A 38 0.16 5.17 7.45
N ASN A 39 0.87 4.09 7.77
CA ASN A 39 2.32 4.15 8.01
C ASN A 39 3.09 4.58 6.76
N GLN A 40 2.73 4.05 5.58
CA GLN A 40 3.40 4.41 4.35
C GLN A 40 3.11 5.88 3.94
N PHE A 41 1.91 6.40 4.19
CA PHE A 41 1.59 7.82 3.98
C PHE A 41 2.35 8.73 4.95
N ALA A 42 2.54 8.32 6.20
CA ALA A 42 3.39 9.04 7.15
C ALA A 42 4.84 9.13 6.65
N ALA A 43 5.41 8.01 6.20
CA ALA A 43 6.76 7.97 5.62
C ALA A 43 6.88 8.86 4.37
N ILE A 44 5.87 8.89 3.50
CA ILE A 44 5.82 9.78 2.32
C ILE A 44 5.80 11.25 2.71
N ARG A 45 5.02 11.60 3.74
CA ARG A 45 4.96 12.97 4.26
C ARG A 45 6.32 13.41 4.82
N GLU A 46 6.96 12.55 5.59
CA GLU A 46 8.30 12.80 6.15
C GLU A 46 9.35 12.92 5.04
N GLY A 47 9.33 12.02 4.05
CA GLY A 47 10.19 12.11 2.87
C GLY A 47 9.96 13.39 2.04
N SER A 48 8.71 13.85 1.94
CA SER A 48 8.38 15.11 1.25
C SER A 48 8.92 16.33 1.99
N ALA A 49 8.91 16.32 3.34
CA ALA A 49 9.52 17.37 4.14
C ALA A 49 11.05 17.39 3.95
N LEU A 50 11.70 16.23 3.99
CA LEU A 50 13.14 16.12 3.74
C LEU A 50 13.52 16.63 2.34
N ILE A 51 12.74 16.28 1.31
CA ILE A 51 12.94 16.78 -0.07
C ILE A 51 12.83 18.30 -0.13
N LYS A 52 11.92 18.91 0.65
CA LYS A 52 11.77 20.36 0.70
C LYS A 52 13.02 21.02 1.29
N ASP A 53 13.57 20.44 2.35
CA ASP A 53 14.81 20.94 2.98
C ASP A 53 16.03 20.78 2.06
N MET A 54 16.13 19.64 1.37
CA MET A 54 17.17 19.37 0.36
C MET A 54 17.19 20.39 -0.79
N LYS A 55 16.03 20.93 -1.19
CA LYS A 55 15.98 21.99 -2.22
C LYS A 55 16.58 23.30 -1.75
N ALA A 56 16.65 23.54 -0.44
CA ALA A 56 17.15 24.77 0.14
C ALA A 56 18.65 24.73 0.48
N SER A 57 19.31 23.57 0.39
CA SER A 57 20.68 23.38 0.87
C SER A 57 21.78 23.90 -0.05
N GLY A 58 21.49 24.09 -1.34
CA GLY A 58 22.48 24.48 -2.36
C GLY A 58 23.45 23.36 -2.77
N SER A 59 23.28 22.13 -2.25
CA SER A 59 24.08 20.97 -2.67
C SER A 59 23.60 20.41 -4.01
N ALA A 60 24.53 20.14 -4.93
CA ALA A 60 24.22 19.56 -6.24
C ALA A 60 23.60 18.15 -6.11
N LEU A 61 24.08 17.34 -5.16
CA LEU A 61 23.54 16.01 -4.89
C LEU A 61 22.11 16.10 -4.35
N GLU A 62 21.89 16.96 -3.36
CA GLU A 62 20.56 17.10 -2.73
C GLU A 62 19.55 17.69 -3.70
N THR A 63 19.96 18.62 -4.57
CA THR A 63 19.14 19.13 -5.67
C THR A 63 18.74 18.01 -6.63
N ALA A 64 19.68 17.13 -7.00
CA ALA A 64 19.40 15.98 -7.86
C ALA A 64 18.41 15.01 -7.21
N ILE A 65 18.57 14.69 -5.92
CA ILE A 65 17.63 13.82 -5.17
C ILE A 65 16.26 14.48 -5.10
N ALA A 66 16.20 15.77 -4.75
CA ALA A 66 14.95 16.50 -4.59
C ALA A 66 14.15 16.68 -5.89
N SER A 67 14.78 16.50 -7.06
CA SER A 67 14.08 16.42 -8.35
C SER A 67 13.10 15.24 -8.41
N SER A 68 13.29 14.22 -7.57
CA SER A 68 12.42 13.04 -7.45
C SER A 68 11.13 13.29 -6.67
N ALA A 69 10.87 14.52 -6.22
CA ALA A 69 9.65 14.90 -5.49
C ALA A 69 8.34 14.41 -6.16
N ARG A 70 8.30 14.46 -7.49
CA ARG A 70 7.14 14.00 -8.27
C ARG A 70 6.90 12.50 -8.12
N PHE A 71 7.94 11.69 -7.96
CA PHE A 71 7.79 10.25 -7.75
C PHE A 71 7.21 9.94 -6.37
N VAL A 72 7.50 10.76 -5.36
CA VAL A 72 6.93 10.60 -4.01
C VAL A 72 5.42 10.81 -4.02
N SER A 73 4.93 11.87 -4.69
CA SER A 73 3.49 12.10 -4.82
C SER A 73 2.81 11.07 -5.71
N LEU A 74 3.46 10.66 -6.82
CA LEU A 74 2.96 9.59 -7.68
C LEU A 74 2.82 8.27 -6.92
N THR A 75 3.81 7.95 -6.08
CA THR A 75 3.82 6.73 -5.26
C THR A 75 2.65 6.74 -4.28
N GLN A 76 2.39 7.87 -3.62
CA GLN A 76 1.25 8.01 -2.72
C GLN A 76 -0.08 7.69 -3.40
N ALA A 77 -0.30 8.25 -4.60
CA ALA A 77 -1.50 7.99 -5.38
C ALA A 77 -1.58 6.53 -5.85
N ALA A 78 -0.47 5.98 -6.35
CA ALA A 78 -0.38 4.60 -6.79
C ALA A 78 -0.73 3.61 -5.66
N MET A 79 -0.27 3.87 -4.44
CA MET A 79 -0.57 3.02 -3.29
C MET A 79 -2.05 3.02 -2.94
N ALA A 80 -2.71 4.17 -2.97
CA ALA A 80 -4.16 4.26 -2.74
C ALA A 80 -4.93 3.44 -3.79
N VAL A 81 -4.55 3.58 -5.06
CA VAL A 81 -5.14 2.82 -6.18
C VAL A 81 -4.90 1.32 -6.02
N PHE A 82 -3.65 0.90 -5.76
CA PHE A 82 -3.31 -0.51 -5.62
C PHE A 82 -3.96 -1.15 -4.40
N ALA A 83 -4.14 -0.41 -3.30
CA ALA A 83 -4.87 -0.91 -2.15
C ALA A 83 -6.35 -1.14 -2.46
N ALA A 84 -7.01 -0.17 -3.10
CA ALA A 84 -8.40 -0.33 -3.52
C ALA A 84 -8.56 -1.52 -4.48
N ALA A 85 -7.71 -1.59 -5.51
CA ALA A 85 -7.71 -2.68 -6.48
C ALA A 85 -7.48 -4.03 -5.80
N THR A 86 -6.53 -4.11 -4.87
CA THR A 86 -6.26 -5.32 -4.10
C THR A 86 -7.48 -5.79 -3.30
N ILE A 87 -8.14 -4.89 -2.58
CA ILE A 87 -9.29 -5.25 -1.75
C ILE A 87 -10.41 -5.79 -2.64
N VAL A 88 -10.69 -5.12 -3.77
CA VAL A 88 -11.69 -5.58 -4.74
C VAL A 88 -11.33 -6.95 -5.28
N LEU A 89 -10.09 -7.14 -5.76
CA LEU A 89 -9.63 -8.42 -6.30
C LEU A 89 -9.70 -9.53 -5.26
N PHE A 90 -9.35 -9.26 -4.00
CA PHE A 90 -9.43 -10.24 -2.93
C PHE A 90 -10.87 -10.65 -2.64
N VAL A 91 -11.79 -9.68 -2.52
CA VAL A 91 -13.22 -9.97 -2.33
C VAL A 91 -13.76 -10.80 -3.49
N VAL A 92 -13.49 -10.40 -4.73
CA VAL A 92 -13.94 -11.15 -5.92
C VAL A 92 -13.36 -12.57 -5.93
N ALA A 93 -12.14 -12.79 -5.46
CA ALA A 93 -11.49 -14.08 -5.57
C ALA A 93 -11.86 -15.08 -4.45
N ILE A 94 -12.44 -14.62 -3.33
CA ILE A 94 -12.91 -15.50 -2.25
C ILE A 94 -14.40 -15.86 -2.35
N TYR A 95 -15.16 -15.19 -3.24
CA TYR A 95 -16.58 -15.44 -3.50
C TYR A 95 -16.78 -16.08 -4.87
#